data_AF-A0A081RMH7-F1
#
_entry.id   AF-A0A081RMH7-F1
#
_cell.length_a   1.000
_cell.length_b   1.000
_cell.length_c   1.000
_cell.angle_alpha   90.00
_cell.angle_beta   90.00
_cell.angle_gamma   90.00
#
_symmetry.space_group_name_H-M   'P 1'
#
loop_
_entity.id
_entity.type
_entity.pdbx_description
1 polymer ?
#
loop_
_entity_poly.entity_id
_entity_poly.type
_entity_poly.pdbx_seq_one_letter_code
_entity_poly.pdbx_strand_id
1 'polypeptide(L)'
;MHYQCTFCDIDGASYKDFEECRQHGHEILEFLDQEDHKNSKPERKQKTIKQPKKDLKIKVKGLIDNVFVESIVLNGKPCFLCYDKQTKEITPKNEIENKDAIYFPISLEEYGYSSYSFSDEELDEMISSNISKEEILDGLKKIIDKFINASENIKHLILGDLFLTYSQEWVTTTHFLYFVGETESGKSSALHLFKILGYRCLYGVDIPIADIYNFLGLDEESTGIIAEDEAQELGFNRDKIRLYKNSYAKGSLKPIMHMLKDGRKQVFYKTFCFKVFAGEKVPTDKGFNERLAVIHMVQGHTEKNIKRPDRDDYLSLEKLRKQLLVWKIQNTENNPDSINSGLKARDQELWEDYLRIMMGTKYEKVSKEVVKFYTEQRHEKIWNSLEARIFKLVVENLKDCVIVSEELWQSMTSGQDISGDLDKATYTEHETGKKISRNTLAKLLEEKFQGTKKFKYVEKDGKPHKITYYVFDQTVIEKLSSKYNVTMGLDDFPSGTSGVTGQE
;
A
#
# COMPACT_ATOMS: atom_id res chain seq x y z
N MET A 1 -27.25 -4.52 -67.74
CA MET A 1 -25.91 -3.95 -67.53
C MET A 1 -25.45 -3.35 -68.85
N HIS A 2 -24.87 -2.16 -68.83
CA HIS A 2 -24.19 -1.56 -69.99
C HIS A 2 -22.76 -1.18 -69.58
N TYR A 3 -21.87 -1.14 -70.57
CA TYR A 3 -20.47 -0.78 -70.38
C TYR A 3 -20.20 0.57 -71.05
N GLN A 4 -19.39 1.41 -70.42
CA GLN A 4 -19.04 2.71 -70.95
C GLN A 4 -17.52 2.92 -70.97
N CYS A 5 -17.00 3.45 -72.07
CA CYS A 5 -15.61 3.87 -72.14
C CYS A 5 -15.43 5.24 -71.49
N THR A 6 -14.58 5.32 -70.47
CA THR A 6 -14.33 6.55 -69.69
C THR A 6 -13.67 7.68 -70.48
N PHE A 7 -13.18 7.40 -71.69
CA PHE A 7 -12.42 8.36 -72.49
C PHE A 7 -13.16 8.88 -73.72
N CYS A 8 -14.04 8.06 -74.33
CA CYS A 8 -14.82 8.48 -75.50
C CYS A 8 -16.33 8.55 -75.24
N ASP A 9 -16.78 8.24 -74.02
CA ASP A 9 -18.19 8.26 -73.58
C ASP A 9 -19.15 7.43 -74.44
N ILE A 10 -18.64 6.47 -75.20
CA ILE A 10 -19.47 5.53 -75.97
C ILE A 10 -20.01 4.48 -74.99
N ASP A 11 -21.32 4.19 -75.09
CA ASP A 11 -22.00 3.12 -74.38
C ASP A 11 -22.18 1.89 -75.27
N GLY A 12 -22.02 0.70 -74.68
CA GLY A 12 -22.12 -0.59 -75.36
C GLY A 12 -22.84 -1.62 -74.50
N ALA A 13 -23.57 -2.52 -75.16
CA ALA A 13 -24.34 -3.55 -74.46
C ALA A 13 -23.44 -4.70 -73.98
N SER A 14 -22.24 -4.83 -74.53
CA SER A 14 -21.26 -5.82 -74.12
C SER A 14 -19.85 -5.27 -74.05
N TYR A 15 -19.02 -5.85 -73.18
CA TYR A 15 -17.61 -5.50 -73.05
C TYR A 15 -16.82 -5.70 -74.37
N LYS A 16 -17.32 -6.54 -75.29
CA LYS A 16 -16.69 -6.79 -76.60
C LYS A 16 -16.85 -5.62 -77.57
N ASP A 17 -17.83 -4.75 -77.34
CA ASP A 17 -18.14 -3.61 -78.22
C ASP A 17 -17.04 -2.53 -78.18
N PHE A 18 -16.11 -2.63 -77.22
CA PHE A 18 -15.04 -1.67 -76.95
C PHE A 18 -13.65 -2.14 -77.40
N GLU A 19 -13.56 -3.04 -78.38
CA GLU A 19 -12.30 -3.63 -78.84
C GLU A 19 -11.28 -2.59 -79.34
N GLU A 20 -11.73 -1.60 -80.11
CA GLU A 20 -10.87 -0.48 -80.54
C GLU A 20 -10.46 0.42 -79.37
N CYS A 21 -11.35 0.69 -78.42
CA CYS A 21 -11.03 1.52 -77.24
C CYS A 21 -9.97 0.85 -76.35
N ARG A 22 -10.01 -0.48 -76.24
CA ARG A 22 -9.02 -1.26 -75.48
C ARG A 22 -7.64 -1.25 -76.12
N GLN A 23 -7.55 -1.22 -77.46
CA GLN A 23 -6.25 -1.10 -78.15
C GLN A 23 -5.56 0.24 -77.87
N HIS A 24 -6.33 1.27 -77.51
CA HIS A 24 -5.83 2.59 -77.09
C HIS A 24 -5.64 2.71 -75.56
N GLY A 25 -5.86 1.63 -74.80
CA GLY A 25 -5.64 1.59 -73.35
C GLY A 25 -6.71 2.29 -72.51
N HIS A 26 -7.91 2.52 -73.06
CA HIS A 26 -8.99 3.16 -72.32
C HIS A 26 -9.63 2.23 -71.29
N GLU A 27 -10.01 2.78 -70.14
CA GLU A 27 -10.70 2.05 -69.08
C GLU A 27 -12.21 1.96 -69.38
N ILE A 28 -12.78 0.75 -69.28
CA ILE A 28 -14.19 0.47 -69.54
C ILE A 28 -14.86 0.12 -68.22
N LEU A 29 -15.84 0.93 -67.80
CA LEU A 29 -16.59 0.74 -66.57
C LEU A 29 -17.90 0.00 -66.84
N GLU A 30 -18.26 -0.90 -65.94
CA GLU A 30 -19.52 -1.66 -65.98
C GLU A 30 -20.57 -0.95 -65.11
N PHE A 31 -21.71 -0.62 -65.71
CA PHE A 31 -22.82 0.01 -65.05
C PHE A 31 -24.03 -0.94 -65.00
N LEU A 32 -24.59 -1.11 -63.80
CA LEU A 32 -25.84 -1.82 -63.59
C LEU A 32 -27.00 -0.94 -64.06
N ASP A 33 -27.91 -1.49 -64.87
CA ASP A 33 -29.06 -0.73 -65.37
C ASP A 33 -30.04 -0.43 -64.22
N GLN A 34 -30.70 0.73 -64.29
CA GLN A 34 -31.63 1.20 -63.26
C GLN A 34 -32.84 0.26 -63.03
N GLU A 35 -33.07 -0.73 -63.90
CA GLU A 35 -34.11 -1.75 -63.70
C GLU A 35 -33.69 -2.88 -62.74
N ASP A 36 -32.39 -3.15 -62.57
CA ASP A 36 -31.87 -4.11 -61.58
C ASP A 36 -32.00 -3.58 -60.14
N HIS A 37 -32.16 -2.27 -59.97
CA HIS A 37 -32.45 -1.62 -58.69
C HIS A 37 -33.91 -1.79 -58.22
N LYS A 38 -34.85 -2.18 -59.10
CA LYS A 38 -36.28 -2.30 -58.73
C LYS A 38 -36.70 -3.69 -58.25
N ASN A 39 -35.90 -4.73 -58.51
CA ASN A 39 -36.16 -6.11 -58.06
C ASN A 39 -35.38 -6.55 -56.82
N SER A 40 -34.59 -5.67 -56.22
CA SER A 40 -34.00 -5.86 -54.90
C SER A 40 -34.76 -5.06 -53.84
N LYS A 41 -36.08 -5.27 -53.73
CA LYS A 41 -36.75 -4.93 -52.46
C LYS A 41 -36.14 -5.85 -51.40
N PRO A 42 -35.44 -5.33 -50.38
CA PRO A 42 -35.16 -6.16 -49.23
C PRO A 42 -36.52 -6.49 -48.65
N GLU A 43 -36.84 -7.78 -48.50
CA GLU A 43 -37.78 -8.17 -47.46
C GLU A 43 -37.41 -7.37 -46.22
N ARG A 44 -38.41 -6.73 -45.62
CA ARG A 44 -38.28 -5.95 -44.40
C ARG A 44 -37.84 -6.93 -43.31
N LYS A 45 -36.54 -7.25 -43.27
CA LYS A 45 -35.92 -8.00 -42.19
C LYS A 45 -36.30 -7.20 -40.97
N GLN A 46 -37.12 -7.82 -40.12
CA GLN A 46 -37.37 -7.35 -38.77
C GLN A 46 -36.01 -6.86 -38.26
N LYS A 47 -35.94 -5.60 -37.81
CA LYS A 47 -34.76 -5.12 -37.10
C LYS A 47 -34.55 -6.12 -35.96
N THR A 48 -33.66 -7.08 -36.16
CA THR A 48 -33.10 -7.84 -35.07
C THR A 48 -32.50 -6.78 -34.19
N ILE A 49 -33.13 -6.58 -33.04
CA ILE A 49 -32.59 -5.77 -31.95
C ILE A 49 -31.20 -6.36 -31.73
N LYS A 50 -30.15 -5.70 -32.24
CA LYS A 50 -28.78 -6.08 -31.94
C LYS A 50 -28.69 -5.98 -30.43
N GLN A 51 -28.63 -7.12 -29.75
CA GLN A 51 -28.42 -7.15 -28.33
C GLN A 51 -27.21 -6.26 -28.02
N PRO A 52 -27.26 -5.43 -26.97
CA PRO A 52 -26.14 -4.58 -26.61
C PRO A 52 -24.89 -5.47 -26.46
N LYS A 53 -23.82 -5.11 -27.17
CA LYS A 53 -22.56 -5.86 -27.13
C LYS A 53 -22.00 -5.72 -25.70
N LYS A 54 -21.89 -6.82 -24.97
CA LYS A 54 -21.32 -6.83 -23.62
C LYS A 54 -19.88 -6.35 -23.65
N ASP A 55 -19.48 -5.63 -22.60
CA ASP A 55 -18.10 -5.17 -22.45
C ASP A 55 -17.19 -6.37 -22.13
N LEU A 56 -16.00 -6.40 -22.72
CA LEU A 56 -14.97 -7.38 -22.38
C LEU A 56 -14.03 -6.75 -21.34
N LYS A 57 -13.83 -7.43 -20.21
CA LYS A 57 -13.02 -6.92 -19.09
C LYS A 57 -12.01 -7.95 -18.63
N ILE A 58 -10.79 -7.52 -18.34
CA ILE A 58 -9.79 -8.35 -17.67
C ILE A 58 -9.98 -8.20 -16.17
N LYS A 59 -9.97 -9.29 -15.41
CA LYS A 59 -10.03 -9.25 -13.94
C LYS A 59 -8.94 -10.15 -13.37
N VAL A 60 -8.24 -9.64 -12.36
CA VAL A 60 -7.19 -10.39 -11.67
C VAL A 60 -7.76 -11.15 -10.47
N LYS A 61 -8.69 -10.52 -9.74
CA LYS A 61 -9.38 -11.09 -8.59
C LYS A 61 -10.69 -10.36 -8.30
N GLY A 62 -11.48 -10.89 -7.36
CA GLY A 62 -12.59 -10.19 -6.72
C GLY A 62 -13.94 -10.82 -6.97
N LEU A 63 -15.01 -10.14 -6.56
CA LEU A 63 -16.36 -10.65 -6.76
C LEU A 63 -16.89 -10.27 -8.15
N ILE A 64 -17.53 -11.24 -8.79
CA ILE A 64 -18.43 -11.06 -9.93
C ILE A 64 -19.76 -11.70 -9.51
N ASP A 65 -20.75 -10.86 -9.23
CA ASP A 65 -22.01 -11.27 -8.59
C ASP A 65 -21.74 -12.09 -7.31
N ASN A 66 -22.07 -13.39 -7.29
CA ASN A 66 -21.86 -14.28 -6.13
C ASN A 66 -20.61 -15.16 -6.25
N VAL A 67 -19.79 -14.97 -7.29
CA VAL A 67 -18.59 -15.78 -7.53
C VAL A 67 -17.36 -14.94 -7.24
N PHE A 68 -16.53 -15.38 -6.29
CA PHE A 68 -15.20 -14.81 -6.11
C PHE A 68 -14.24 -15.48 -7.08
N VAL A 69 -13.47 -14.68 -7.82
CA VAL A 69 -12.51 -15.19 -8.81
C VAL A 69 -11.08 -14.86 -8.44
N GLU A 70 -10.16 -15.73 -8.81
CA GLU A 70 -8.72 -15.51 -8.80
C GLU A 70 -8.11 -15.94 -10.14
N SER A 71 -7.35 -15.07 -10.80
CA SER A 71 -6.65 -15.41 -12.02
C SER A 71 -5.46 -16.33 -11.76
N ILE A 72 -5.46 -17.49 -12.41
CA ILE A 72 -4.43 -18.54 -12.37
C ILE A 72 -4.07 -19.00 -13.78
N VAL A 73 -3.10 -19.90 -13.87
CA VAL A 73 -2.73 -20.59 -15.11
C VAL A 73 -3.00 -22.09 -14.92
N LEU A 74 -3.88 -22.68 -15.72
CA LEU A 74 -4.20 -24.10 -15.68
C LEU A 74 -3.73 -24.75 -16.97
N ASN A 75 -2.84 -25.74 -16.88
CA ASN A 75 -2.22 -26.40 -18.04
C ASN A 75 -1.64 -25.42 -19.08
N GLY A 76 -0.99 -24.35 -18.60
CA GLY A 76 -0.40 -23.33 -19.45
C GLY A 76 -1.39 -22.36 -20.09
N LYS A 77 -2.67 -22.35 -19.68
CA LYS A 77 -3.68 -21.40 -20.17
C LYS A 77 -4.23 -20.54 -19.03
N PRO A 78 -4.44 -19.23 -19.24
CA PRO A 78 -5.14 -18.38 -18.28
C PRO A 78 -6.53 -18.93 -17.93
N CYS A 79 -6.85 -18.97 -16.64
CA CYS A 79 -8.12 -19.45 -16.12
C CYS A 79 -8.47 -18.71 -14.81
N PHE A 80 -9.75 -18.68 -14.44
CA PHE A 80 -10.19 -18.27 -13.11
C PHE A 80 -10.35 -19.48 -12.20
N LEU A 81 -9.74 -19.43 -11.02
CA LEU A 81 -10.16 -20.23 -9.88
C LEU A 81 -11.35 -19.54 -9.20
N CYS A 82 -12.53 -20.15 -9.28
CA CYS A 82 -13.79 -19.54 -8.86
C CYS A 82 -14.31 -20.19 -7.59
N TYR A 83 -14.64 -19.40 -6.58
CA TYR A 83 -15.42 -19.83 -5.41
C TYR A 83 -16.85 -19.28 -5.52
N ASP A 84 -17.81 -20.18 -5.67
CA ASP A 84 -19.23 -19.83 -5.69
C ASP A 84 -19.77 -19.75 -4.26
N LYS A 85 -20.20 -18.57 -3.82
CA LYS A 85 -20.70 -18.36 -2.46
C LYS A 85 -22.02 -19.07 -2.15
N GLN A 86 -22.79 -19.45 -3.18
CA GLN A 86 -24.06 -20.14 -2.99
C GLN A 86 -23.86 -21.64 -2.82
N THR A 87 -23.08 -22.24 -3.71
CA THR A 87 -22.82 -23.70 -3.67
C THR A 87 -21.66 -24.06 -2.74
N LYS A 88 -20.80 -23.09 -2.41
CA LYS A 88 -19.53 -23.25 -1.69
C LYS A 88 -18.52 -24.13 -2.43
N GLU A 89 -18.67 -24.26 -3.75
CA GLU A 89 -17.79 -25.04 -4.60
C GLU A 89 -16.67 -24.19 -5.20
N ILE A 90 -15.50 -24.80 -5.37
CA ILE A 90 -14.36 -24.22 -6.07
C ILE A 90 -14.22 -24.89 -7.43
N THR A 91 -14.26 -24.12 -8.51
CA THR A 91 -14.15 -24.65 -9.89
C THR A 91 -13.31 -23.74 -10.79
N PRO A 92 -12.53 -24.30 -11.73
CA PRO A 92 -11.85 -23.51 -12.75
C PRO A 92 -12.84 -23.09 -13.85
N LYS A 93 -12.77 -21.83 -14.31
CA LYS A 93 -13.57 -21.30 -15.43
C LYS A 93 -12.73 -20.38 -16.32
N ASN A 94 -12.87 -20.51 -17.64
CA ASN A 94 -12.10 -19.67 -18.59
C ASN A 94 -12.58 -18.23 -18.65
N GLU A 95 -13.87 -18.00 -18.38
CA GLU A 95 -14.52 -16.70 -18.37
C GLU A 95 -15.72 -16.71 -17.42
N ILE A 96 -16.12 -15.52 -16.96
CA ILE A 96 -17.34 -15.32 -16.19
C ILE A 96 -18.15 -14.24 -16.87
N GLU A 97 -19.42 -14.51 -17.13
CA GLU A 97 -20.34 -13.56 -17.77
C GLU A 97 -21.41 -13.10 -16.77
N ASN A 98 -21.63 -11.79 -16.70
CA ASN A 98 -22.80 -11.22 -16.02
C ASN A 98 -23.65 -10.40 -17.00
N LYS A 99 -24.62 -9.62 -16.49
CA LYS A 99 -25.53 -8.84 -17.34
C LYS A 99 -24.81 -7.78 -18.17
N ASP A 100 -23.70 -7.24 -17.67
CA ASP A 100 -23.03 -6.06 -18.21
C ASP A 100 -21.75 -6.38 -18.98
N ALA A 101 -21.03 -7.44 -18.59
CA ALA A 101 -19.70 -7.74 -19.12
C ALA A 101 -19.38 -9.24 -19.14
N ILE A 102 -18.39 -9.59 -19.96
CA ILE A 102 -17.68 -10.87 -19.94
C ILE A 102 -16.28 -10.61 -19.39
N TYR A 103 -15.94 -11.33 -18.33
CA TYR A 103 -14.68 -11.20 -17.63
C TYR A 103 -13.71 -12.32 -18.05
N PHE A 104 -12.46 -11.95 -18.30
CA PHE A 104 -11.36 -12.86 -18.64
C PHE A 104 -10.24 -12.76 -17.60
N PRO A 105 -9.54 -13.88 -17.33
CA PRO A 105 -8.32 -13.86 -16.52
C PRO A 105 -7.23 -13.04 -17.23
N ILE A 106 -6.25 -12.58 -16.45
CA ILE A 106 -5.10 -11.85 -16.99
C ILE A 106 -4.27 -12.76 -17.92
N SER A 107 -3.75 -12.21 -19.02
CA SER A 107 -2.95 -13.01 -19.96
C SER A 107 -1.57 -13.33 -19.40
N LEU A 108 -0.91 -14.35 -19.94
CA LEU A 108 0.43 -14.78 -19.49
C LEU A 108 1.47 -13.67 -19.63
N GLU A 109 1.32 -12.82 -20.64
CA GLU A 109 2.25 -11.74 -20.98
C GLU A 109 2.10 -10.52 -20.06
N GLU A 110 0.97 -10.40 -19.37
CA GLU A 110 0.64 -9.26 -18.51
C GLU A 110 1.03 -9.49 -17.03
N TYR A 111 1.50 -10.69 -16.68
CA TYR A 111 1.97 -11.00 -15.32
C TYR A 111 3.28 -10.26 -14.99
N GLY A 112 3.20 -9.24 -14.12
CA GLY A 112 4.36 -8.59 -13.50
C GLY A 112 4.99 -9.36 -12.33
N TYR A 113 4.58 -10.61 -12.12
CA TYR A 113 4.96 -11.47 -11.00
C TYR A 113 4.85 -12.95 -11.42
N SER A 114 5.45 -13.88 -10.67
CA SER A 114 5.35 -15.31 -10.99
C SER A 114 3.88 -15.77 -10.97
N SER A 115 3.38 -16.40 -12.03
CA SER A 115 1.99 -16.88 -12.07
C SER A 115 1.74 -17.99 -11.02
N TYR A 116 0.48 -18.21 -10.67
CA TYR A 116 0.06 -19.43 -9.96
C TYR A 116 -0.36 -20.45 -11.03
N SER A 117 0.49 -21.45 -11.26
CA SER A 117 0.31 -22.41 -12.35
C SER A 117 -0.01 -23.80 -11.82
N PHE A 118 -1.03 -24.46 -12.34
CA PHE A 118 -1.47 -25.79 -11.90
C PHE A 118 -1.59 -26.76 -13.08
N SER A 119 -1.42 -28.07 -12.82
CA SER A 119 -2.06 -29.10 -13.64
C SER A 119 -3.47 -29.37 -13.13
N ASP A 120 -4.31 -30.04 -13.93
CA ASP A 120 -5.66 -30.42 -13.49
C ASP A 120 -5.59 -31.30 -12.23
N GLU A 121 -4.74 -32.32 -12.23
CA GLU A 121 -4.62 -33.26 -11.11
C GLU A 121 -4.14 -32.56 -9.82
N GLU A 122 -3.15 -31.66 -9.95
CA GLU A 122 -2.62 -30.89 -8.82
C GLU A 122 -3.71 -29.97 -8.22
N LEU A 123 -4.47 -29.29 -9.08
CA LEU A 123 -5.53 -28.38 -8.62
C LEU A 123 -6.65 -29.15 -7.93
N ASP A 124 -7.10 -30.26 -8.51
CA ASP A 124 -8.15 -31.11 -7.96
C ASP A 124 -7.75 -31.70 -6.59
N GLU A 125 -6.50 -32.16 -6.45
CA GLU A 125 -5.94 -32.63 -5.19
C GLU A 125 -5.94 -31.51 -4.13
N MET A 126 -5.49 -30.30 -4.50
CA MET A 126 -5.42 -29.17 -3.56
C MET A 126 -6.80 -28.64 -3.16
N ILE A 127 -7.75 -28.57 -4.08
CA ILE A 127 -9.13 -28.14 -3.78
C ILE A 127 -9.80 -29.15 -2.83
N SER A 128 -9.61 -30.44 -3.09
CA SER A 128 -10.16 -31.53 -2.27
C SER A 128 -9.51 -31.62 -0.89
N SER A 129 -8.26 -31.15 -0.77
CA SER A 129 -7.55 -31.05 0.50
C SER A 129 -8.08 -29.87 1.30
N ASN A 130 -8.62 -30.12 2.50
CA ASN A 130 -8.96 -29.04 3.42
C ASN A 130 -7.69 -28.49 4.08
N ILE A 131 -7.04 -27.52 3.42
CA ILE A 131 -5.77 -26.97 3.88
C ILE A 131 -6.04 -26.16 5.16
N SER A 132 -5.38 -26.53 6.26
CA SER A 132 -5.56 -25.84 7.54
C SER A 132 -4.65 -24.61 7.65
N LYS A 133 -5.09 -23.63 8.45
CA LYS A 133 -4.30 -22.44 8.78
C LYS A 133 -2.97 -22.81 9.45
N GLU A 134 -2.99 -23.77 10.38
CA GLU A 134 -1.82 -24.29 11.08
C GLU A 134 -0.81 -24.92 10.13
N GLU A 135 -1.26 -25.73 9.17
CA GLU A 135 -0.38 -26.38 8.19
C GLU A 135 0.36 -25.33 7.32
N ILE A 136 -0.35 -24.30 6.87
CA ILE A 136 0.23 -23.19 6.12
C ILE A 136 1.30 -22.46 6.93
N LEU A 137 0.99 -22.09 8.18
CA LEU A 137 1.93 -21.38 9.04
C LEU A 137 3.16 -22.23 9.38
N ASP A 138 2.99 -23.54 9.55
CA ASP A 138 4.09 -24.48 9.78
C ASP A 138 4.99 -24.60 8.55
N GLY A 139 4.39 -24.68 7.36
CA GLY A 139 5.11 -24.67 6.09
C GLY A 139 5.93 -23.38 5.92
N LEU A 140 5.30 -22.23 6.17
CA LEU A 140 5.97 -20.92 6.14
C LEU A 140 7.13 -20.86 7.13
N LYS A 141 6.93 -21.28 8.38
CA LYS A 141 7.99 -21.24 9.41
C LYS A 141 9.20 -22.09 9.01
N LYS A 142 8.97 -23.29 8.48
CA LYS A 142 10.06 -24.17 7.99
C LYS A 142 10.88 -23.51 6.88
N ILE A 143 10.22 -22.86 5.92
CA ILE A 143 10.90 -22.13 4.85
C ILE A 143 11.67 -20.93 5.41
N ILE A 144 11.05 -20.15 6.30
CA ILE A 144 11.71 -18.99 6.92
C ILE A 144 12.96 -19.42 7.67
N ASP A 145 12.90 -20.48 8.47
CA ASP A 145 14.05 -20.98 9.23
C ASP A 145 15.21 -21.42 8.36
N LYS A 146 14.91 -21.97 7.18
CA LYS A 146 15.90 -22.44 6.22
C LYS A 146 16.60 -21.32 5.46
N PHE A 147 15.87 -20.25 5.12
CA PHE A 147 16.36 -19.22 4.21
C PHE A 147 16.66 -17.87 4.86
N ILE A 148 16.19 -17.62 6.07
CA ILE A 148 16.32 -16.33 6.76
C ILE A 148 17.12 -16.51 8.05
N ASN A 149 18.27 -15.85 8.10
CA ASN A 149 19.08 -15.76 9.31
C ASN A 149 18.75 -14.46 10.03
N ALA A 150 17.88 -14.54 11.03
CA ALA A 150 17.48 -13.43 11.88
C ALA A 150 17.05 -13.94 13.26
N SER A 151 16.84 -13.04 14.21
CA SER A 151 16.28 -13.42 15.52
C SER A 151 14.88 -14.02 15.37
N GLU A 152 14.47 -14.86 16.31
CA GLU A 152 13.15 -15.51 16.25
C GLU A 152 12.01 -14.50 16.20
N ASN A 153 12.12 -13.34 16.85
CA ASN A 153 11.13 -12.26 16.76
C ASN A 153 10.95 -11.76 15.32
N ILE A 154 12.06 -11.55 14.60
CA ILE A 154 12.03 -11.11 13.19
C ILE A 154 11.43 -12.19 12.31
N LYS A 155 11.82 -13.46 12.51
CA LYS A 155 11.25 -14.58 11.74
C LYS A 155 9.74 -14.74 11.96
N HIS A 156 9.25 -14.54 13.19
CA HIS A 156 7.82 -14.59 13.50
C HIS A 156 7.05 -13.39 12.93
N LEU A 157 7.67 -12.21 12.87
CA LEU A 157 7.11 -11.08 12.15
C LEU A 157 6.92 -11.42 10.66
N ILE A 158 8.00 -11.91 10.00
CA ILE A 158 7.97 -12.33 8.60
C ILE A 158 6.91 -13.43 8.35
N LEU A 159 6.78 -14.38 9.28
CA LEU A 159 5.77 -15.44 9.21
C LEU A 159 4.35 -14.86 9.17
N GLY A 160 4.01 -14.01 10.14
CA GLY A 160 2.68 -13.40 10.21
C GLY A 160 2.41 -12.48 9.02
N ASP A 161 3.42 -11.76 8.53
CA ASP A 161 3.25 -10.84 7.40
C ASP A 161 3.16 -11.54 6.05
N LEU A 162 3.88 -12.66 5.84
CA LEU A 162 3.66 -13.49 4.65
C LEU A 162 2.22 -14.00 4.61
N PHE A 163 1.69 -14.44 5.74
CA PHE A 163 0.30 -14.86 5.87
C PHE A 163 -0.69 -13.68 5.71
N LEU A 164 -0.35 -12.50 6.24
CA LEU A 164 -1.10 -11.25 6.05
C LEU A 164 -1.26 -10.91 4.57
N THR A 165 -0.26 -11.17 3.73
CA THR A 165 -0.34 -10.88 2.29
C THR A 165 -1.48 -11.63 1.60
N TYR A 166 -1.85 -12.82 2.09
CA TYR A 166 -3.00 -13.60 1.58
C TYR A 166 -4.31 -13.25 2.28
N SER A 167 -4.26 -12.54 3.41
CA SER A 167 -5.39 -12.21 4.29
C SER A 167 -5.88 -10.76 4.14
N GLN A 168 -5.40 -10.04 3.13
CA GLN A 168 -5.64 -8.60 2.97
C GLN A 168 -7.12 -8.22 2.76
N GLU A 169 -7.96 -9.15 2.31
CA GLU A 169 -9.41 -8.96 2.17
C GLU A 169 -10.08 -8.74 3.51
N TRP A 170 -9.55 -9.33 4.57
CA TRP A 170 -10.18 -9.32 5.88
C TRP A 170 -9.67 -8.20 6.76
N VAL A 171 -8.51 -7.62 6.44
CA VAL A 171 -7.89 -6.54 7.21
C VAL A 171 -8.29 -5.16 6.68
N THR A 172 -8.23 -4.18 7.56
CA THR A 172 -8.53 -2.77 7.28
C THR A 172 -7.27 -1.94 7.12
N THR A 173 -6.18 -2.35 7.75
CA THR A 173 -4.90 -1.66 7.71
C THR A 173 -3.75 -2.65 7.71
N THR A 174 -2.60 -2.19 7.23
CA THR A 174 -1.35 -2.95 7.27
C THR A 174 -0.22 -2.03 7.70
N HIS A 175 0.70 -2.50 8.52
CA HIS A 175 2.04 -1.90 8.58
C HIS A 175 2.87 -2.37 7.39
N PHE A 176 4.03 -1.76 7.18
CA PHE A 176 4.99 -2.16 6.15
C PHE A 176 6.29 -2.63 6.78
N LEU A 177 6.94 -3.61 6.17
CA LEU A 177 8.26 -4.04 6.59
C LEU A 177 9.35 -3.20 5.92
N TYR A 178 10.37 -2.84 6.69
CA TYR A 178 11.56 -2.17 6.16
C TYR A 178 12.82 -2.87 6.66
N PHE A 179 13.41 -3.74 5.84
CA PHE A 179 14.68 -4.38 6.11
C PHE A 179 15.83 -3.39 5.88
N VAL A 180 16.53 -3.04 6.95
CA VAL A 180 17.64 -2.10 6.91
C VAL A 180 18.94 -2.76 7.35
N GLY A 181 20.02 -2.53 6.61
CA GLY A 181 21.32 -3.09 6.96
C GLY A 181 22.35 -2.86 5.87
N GLU A 182 23.62 -3.08 6.22
CA GLU A 182 24.74 -2.98 5.28
C GLU A 182 24.62 -4.04 4.16
N THR A 183 25.50 -3.94 3.18
CA THR A 183 25.67 -4.98 2.15
C THR A 183 25.92 -6.33 2.82
N GLU A 184 25.39 -7.41 2.24
CA GLU A 184 25.50 -8.78 2.77
C GLU A 184 24.76 -9.06 4.10
N SER A 185 23.94 -8.13 4.61
CA SER A 185 23.11 -8.35 5.81
C SER A 185 21.93 -9.32 5.63
N GLY A 186 21.70 -9.84 4.43
CA GLY A 186 20.54 -10.70 4.13
C GLY A 186 19.21 -9.95 3.89
N LYS A 187 19.22 -8.61 3.87
CA LYS A 187 18.02 -7.78 3.57
C LYS A 187 17.32 -8.17 2.26
N SER A 188 18.07 -8.34 1.17
CA SER A 188 17.51 -8.76 -0.10
C SER A 188 17.07 -10.23 -0.10
N SER A 189 17.62 -11.08 0.78
CA SER A 189 17.13 -12.47 0.92
C SER A 189 15.73 -12.48 1.52
N ALA A 190 15.48 -11.69 2.56
CA ALA A 190 14.15 -11.52 3.13
C ALA A 190 13.17 -10.96 2.09
N LEU A 191 13.58 -9.94 1.32
CA LEU A 191 12.76 -9.38 0.25
C LEU A 191 12.45 -10.40 -0.87
N HIS A 192 13.42 -11.24 -1.24
CA HIS A 192 13.22 -12.31 -2.22
C HIS A 192 12.28 -13.41 -1.71
N LEU A 193 12.23 -13.67 -0.39
CA LEU A 193 11.24 -14.57 0.18
C LEU A 193 9.82 -14.04 -0.06
N PHE A 194 9.58 -12.74 0.14
CA PHE A 194 8.30 -12.11 -0.21
C PHE A 194 8.03 -12.11 -1.72
N LYS A 195 9.06 -11.92 -2.55
CA LYS A 195 8.92 -12.06 -4.02
C LYS A 195 8.36 -13.43 -4.42
N ILE A 196 8.84 -14.50 -3.77
CA ILE A 196 8.46 -15.88 -4.11
C ILE A 196 7.13 -16.25 -3.45
N LEU A 197 7.00 -16.08 -2.14
CA LEU A 197 5.86 -16.59 -1.39
C LEU A 197 4.73 -15.58 -1.22
N GLY A 198 5.01 -14.28 -1.25
CA GLY A 198 4.02 -13.23 -1.05
C GLY A 198 2.94 -13.23 -2.14
N TYR A 199 1.72 -12.84 -1.74
CA TYR A 199 0.58 -12.82 -2.65
C TYR A 199 0.79 -11.84 -3.81
N ARG A 200 0.96 -12.38 -5.03
CA ARG A 200 1.22 -11.64 -6.29
C ARG A 200 2.22 -10.50 -6.12
N CYS A 201 3.42 -10.81 -5.68
CA CYS A 201 4.42 -9.79 -5.37
C CYS A 201 4.97 -9.08 -6.62
N LEU A 202 4.64 -7.80 -6.80
CA LEU A 202 5.35 -6.91 -7.72
C LEU A 202 6.70 -6.56 -7.09
N TYR A 203 7.79 -7.04 -7.70
CA TYR A 203 9.15 -6.87 -7.18
C TYR A 203 9.98 -6.03 -8.14
N GLY A 204 10.71 -5.05 -7.63
CA GLY A 204 11.65 -4.26 -8.43
C GLY A 204 12.52 -3.32 -7.62
N VAL A 205 13.40 -2.62 -8.33
CA VAL A 205 14.15 -1.47 -7.82
C VAL A 205 13.53 -0.22 -8.46
N ASP A 206 13.22 0.78 -7.64
CA ASP A 206 12.58 2.05 -8.05
C ASP A 206 11.42 1.87 -9.06
N ILE A 207 10.37 1.15 -8.65
CA ILE A 207 9.23 0.86 -9.52
C ILE A 207 8.52 2.17 -9.90
N PRO A 208 8.33 2.50 -11.19
CA PRO A 208 7.62 3.72 -11.57
C PRO A 208 6.19 3.79 -10.98
N ILE A 209 5.76 4.98 -10.57
CA ILE A 209 4.43 5.20 -9.97
C ILE A 209 3.30 4.75 -10.92
N ALA A 210 3.46 4.96 -12.23
CA ALA A 210 2.48 4.53 -13.22
C ALA A 210 2.31 2.99 -13.23
N ASP A 211 3.40 2.26 -13.09
CA ASP A 211 3.39 0.79 -13.06
C ASP A 211 2.75 0.28 -11.78
N ILE A 212 2.97 0.97 -10.66
CA ILE A 212 2.25 0.69 -9.39
C ILE A 212 0.74 0.87 -9.59
N TYR A 213 0.29 1.95 -10.25
CA TYR A 213 -1.13 2.17 -10.51
C TYR A 213 -1.73 1.10 -11.42
N ASN A 214 -1.02 0.71 -12.49
CA ASN A 214 -1.47 -0.34 -13.40
C ASN A 214 -1.58 -1.69 -12.67
N PHE A 215 -0.59 -2.03 -11.85
CA PHE A 215 -0.58 -3.25 -11.06
C PHE A 215 -1.72 -3.33 -10.04
N LEU A 216 -1.97 -2.24 -9.30
CA LEU A 216 -3.03 -2.23 -8.29
C LEU A 216 -4.42 -2.16 -8.92
N GLY A 217 -4.55 -1.42 -10.03
CA GLY A 217 -5.75 -1.34 -10.84
C GLY A 217 -6.87 -0.52 -10.23
N LEU A 218 -8.06 -0.68 -10.82
CA LEU A 218 -9.28 0.06 -10.48
C LEU A 218 -10.36 -0.83 -9.85
N ASP A 219 -10.28 -2.14 -10.08
CA ASP A 219 -11.40 -3.06 -9.84
C ASP A 219 -11.46 -3.53 -8.40
N GLU A 220 -10.33 -3.89 -7.79
CA GLU A 220 -10.27 -4.41 -6.43
C GLU A 220 -9.09 -3.84 -5.64
N GLU A 221 -9.23 -3.80 -4.32
CA GLU A 221 -8.10 -3.54 -3.43
C GLU A 221 -7.34 -4.85 -3.15
N SER A 222 -6.10 -4.69 -2.70
CA SER A 222 -5.24 -5.83 -2.33
C SER A 222 -5.06 -6.82 -3.49
N THR A 223 -4.85 -6.31 -4.71
CA THR A 223 -4.59 -7.12 -5.92
C THR A 223 -3.29 -7.91 -5.85
N GLY A 224 -2.36 -7.47 -5.01
CA GLY A 224 -1.13 -8.17 -4.68
C GLY A 224 -0.36 -7.41 -3.59
N ILE A 225 0.96 -7.52 -3.59
CA ILE A 225 1.86 -6.76 -2.72
C ILE A 225 2.97 -6.10 -3.52
N ILE A 226 3.64 -5.12 -2.91
CA ILE A 226 4.79 -4.45 -3.53
C ILE A 226 6.04 -4.71 -2.69
N ALA A 227 7.11 -5.15 -3.35
CA ALA A 227 8.44 -5.33 -2.78
C ALA A 227 9.45 -4.46 -3.52
N GLU A 228 10.02 -3.46 -2.84
CA GLU A 228 11.06 -2.60 -3.42
C GLU A 228 12.41 -2.78 -2.72
N ASP A 229 13.43 -3.12 -3.52
CA ASP A 229 14.84 -3.10 -3.09
C ASP A 229 15.45 -1.70 -3.33
N GLU A 230 16.55 -1.39 -2.67
CA GLU A 230 17.20 -0.06 -2.67
C GLU A 230 16.26 1.10 -2.27
N ALA A 231 15.36 0.83 -1.33
CA ALA A 231 14.29 1.73 -0.90
C ALA A 231 14.78 2.99 -0.16
N GLN A 232 16.08 3.14 0.13
CA GLN A 232 16.63 4.39 0.67
C GLN A 232 16.40 5.58 -0.26
N GLU A 233 16.29 5.33 -1.57
CA GLU A 233 16.05 6.36 -2.59
C GLU A 233 14.61 6.90 -2.57
N LEU A 234 13.67 6.21 -1.89
CA LEU A 234 12.30 6.68 -1.72
C LEU A 234 12.24 8.08 -1.10
N GLY A 235 13.24 8.46 -0.28
CA GLY A 235 13.36 9.78 0.32
C GLY A 235 13.37 10.93 -0.70
N PHE A 236 13.81 10.67 -1.94
CA PHE A 236 13.85 11.66 -3.01
C PHE A 236 12.55 11.69 -3.83
N ASN A 237 11.76 10.61 -3.80
CA ASN A 237 10.50 10.49 -4.53
C ASN A 237 9.29 10.83 -3.64
N ARG A 238 9.00 12.13 -3.51
CA ARG A 238 7.90 12.64 -2.66
C ARG A 238 6.53 12.10 -3.05
N ASP A 239 6.28 11.86 -4.33
CA ASP A 239 4.97 11.39 -4.79
C ASP A 239 4.75 9.91 -4.48
N LYS A 240 5.80 9.09 -4.59
CA LYS A 240 5.78 7.69 -4.16
C LYS A 240 5.62 7.58 -2.64
N ILE A 241 6.32 8.41 -1.86
CA ILE A 241 6.10 8.50 -0.40
C ILE A 241 4.65 8.87 -0.06
N ARG A 242 4.06 9.87 -0.75
CA ARG A 242 2.65 10.25 -0.53
C ARG A 242 1.70 9.09 -0.83
N LEU A 243 1.94 8.37 -1.93
CA LEU A 243 1.18 7.17 -2.28
C LEU A 243 1.26 6.12 -1.17
N TYR A 244 2.47 5.81 -0.69
CA TYR A 244 2.69 4.79 0.34
C TYR A 244 2.11 5.17 1.69
N LYS A 245 2.16 6.44 2.09
CA LYS A 245 1.52 6.91 3.31
C LYS A 245 -0.01 6.78 3.30
N ASN A 246 -0.65 6.85 2.15
CA ASN A 246 -2.10 6.69 2.07
C ASN A 246 -2.50 5.21 1.96
N SER A 247 -1.74 4.44 1.18
CA SER A 247 -2.07 3.07 0.75
C SER A 247 -1.91 1.95 1.79
N TYR A 248 -1.79 2.28 3.07
CA TYR A 248 -1.70 1.31 4.18
C TYR A 248 -3.09 1.01 4.78
N ALA A 249 -4.11 1.77 4.43
CA ALA A 249 -5.48 1.63 4.91
C ALA A 249 -6.43 1.33 3.75
N LYS A 250 -7.40 0.44 3.98
CA LYS A 250 -8.43 0.03 3.02
C LYS A 250 -9.37 1.19 2.69
N GLY A 251 -9.89 1.22 1.47
CA GLY A 251 -10.65 2.33 0.91
C GLY A 251 -9.78 3.49 0.38
N SER A 252 -8.44 3.34 0.37
CA SER A 252 -7.54 4.40 -0.06
C SER A 252 -7.50 4.52 -1.58
N LEU A 253 -8.02 5.65 -2.07
CA LEU A 253 -8.07 5.98 -3.49
C LEU A 253 -7.05 7.04 -3.88
N LYS A 254 -6.48 6.90 -5.08
CA LYS A 254 -5.63 7.91 -5.70
C LYS A 254 -6.26 8.40 -7.01
N PRO A 255 -6.77 9.65 -7.04
CA PRO A 255 -7.26 10.24 -8.27
C PRO A 255 -6.11 10.61 -9.21
N ILE A 256 -6.23 10.22 -10.48
CA ILE A 256 -5.33 10.59 -11.58
C ILE A 256 -6.18 11.11 -12.74
N MET A 257 -5.78 12.27 -13.28
CA MET A 257 -6.43 12.86 -14.45
C MET A 257 -5.76 12.34 -15.72
N HIS A 258 -6.49 11.56 -16.51
CA HIS A 258 -6.08 11.15 -17.84
C HIS A 258 -6.53 12.17 -18.87
N MET A 259 -5.59 12.64 -19.68
CA MET A 259 -5.84 13.53 -20.82
C MET A 259 -6.15 12.65 -22.04
N LEU A 260 -7.40 12.65 -22.48
CA LEU A 260 -7.85 11.95 -23.68
C LEU A 260 -7.96 12.95 -24.84
N LYS A 261 -8.00 12.46 -26.08
CA LYS A 261 -8.15 13.32 -27.27
C LYS A 261 -9.41 14.20 -27.20
N ASP A 262 -10.49 13.67 -26.62
CA ASP A 262 -11.81 14.32 -26.59
C ASP A 262 -12.22 14.83 -25.19
N GLY A 263 -11.28 14.93 -24.24
CA GLY A 263 -11.57 15.47 -22.91
C GLY A 263 -10.66 14.98 -21.80
N ARG A 264 -11.14 15.09 -20.57
CA ARG A 264 -10.40 14.66 -19.37
C ARG A 264 -11.21 13.59 -18.65
N LYS A 265 -10.58 12.47 -18.30
CA LYS A 265 -11.19 11.42 -17.50
C LYS A 265 -10.44 11.30 -16.18
N GLN A 266 -11.14 11.51 -15.07
CA GLN A 266 -10.59 11.22 -13.76
C GLN A 266 -10.75 9.73 -13.47
N VAL A 267 -9.67 9.09 -13.05
CA VAL A 267 -9.62 7.68 -12.69
C VAL A 267 -9.15 7.57 -11.24
N PHE A 268 -9.78 6.70 -10.46
CA PHE A 268 -9.48 6.51 -9.03
C PHE A 268 -8.84 5.15 -8.83
N TYR A 269 -7.51 5.13 -8.70
CA TYR A 269 -6.78 3.90 -8.44
C TYR A 269 -6.98 3.46 -7.01
N LYS A 270 -7.26 2.18 -6.83
CA LYS A 270 -7.32 1.51 -5.52
C LYS A 270 -5.90 1.24 -5.08
N THR A 271 -5.50 1.76 -3.91
CA THR A 271 -4.07 1.76 -3.54
C THR A 271 -3.72 0.82 -2.39
N PHE A 272 -4.70 0.38 -1.61
CA PHE A 272 -4.47 -0.46 -0.45
C PHE A 272 -3.79 -1.79 -0.81
N CYS A 273 -2.59 -2.00 -0.26
CA CYS A 273 -1.89 -3.27 -0.26
C CYS A 273 -0.74 -3.28 0.75
N PHE A 274 -0.35 -4.48 1.19
CA PHE A 274 0.87 -4.70 1.96
C PHE A 274 2.12 -4.36 1.14
N LYS A 275 3.14 -3.80 1.81
CA LYS A 275 4.39 -3.38 1.18
C LYS A 275 5.58 -3.78 2.04
N VAL A 276 6.66 -4.14 1.36
CA VAL A 276 7.92 -4.53 1.99
C VAL A 276 9.07 -3.85 1.26
N PHE A 277 10.02 -3.36 2.03
CA PHE A 277 11.13 -2.55 1.55
C PHE A 277 12.44 -3.14 2.05
N ALA A 278 13.50 -3.02 1.25
CA ALA A 278 14.86 -3.25 1.69
C ALA A 278 15.74 -2.07 1.27
N GLY A 279 16.66 -1.65 2.15
CA GLY A 279 17.61 -0.59 1.84
C GLY A 279 18.70 -0.46 2.88
N GLU A 280 19.69 0.40 2.63
CA GLU A 280 20.78 0.64 3.58
C GLU A 280 20.38 1.57 4.73
N LYS A 281 19.44 2.47 4.46
CA LYS A 281 18.93 3.47 5.41
C LYS A 281 17.43 3.61 5.25
N VAL A 282 16.75 3.97 6.34
CA VAL A 282 15.32 4.29 6.32
C VAL A 282 15.14 5.74 5.83
N PRO A 283 14.16 6.04 4.95
CA PRO A 283 13.84 7.40 4.56
C PRO A 283 13.53 8.32 5.75
N THR A 284 13.72 9.63 5.60
CA THR A 284 13.57 10.59 6.71
C THR A 284 12.13 11.09 6.90
N ASP A 285 11.17 10.70 6.06
CA ASP A 285 9.77 11.14 6.19
C ASP A 285 9.11 10.51 7.43
N LYS A 286 8.84 11.34 8.44
CA LYS A 286 8.23 10.93 9.73
C LYS A 286 6.91 10.18 9.55
N GLY A 287 6.06 10.63 8.63
CA GLY A 287 4.76 10.01 8.39
C GLY A 287 4.90 8.62 7.75
N PHE A 288 5.86 8.44 6.86
CA PHE A 288 6.15 7.12 6.29
C PHE A 288 6.71 6.20 7.37
N ASN A 289 7.68 6.67 8.16
CA ASN A 289 8.31 5.89 9.22
C ASN A 289 7.34 5.41 10.30
N GLU A 290 6.29 6.19 10.59
CA GLU A 290 5.20 5.79 11.49
C GLU A 290 4.34 4.62 10.98
N ARG A 291 4.56 4.14 9.76
CA ARG A 291 3.91 2.95 9.17
C ARG A 291 4.85 1.75 9.07
N LEU A 292 6.13 1.92 9.39
CA LEU A 292 7.16 0.91 9.19
C LEU A 292 7.41 0.11 10.47
N ALA A 293 7.45 -1.21 10.33
CA ALA A 293 8.22 -2.08 11.21
C ALA A 293 9.65 -2.15 10.65
N VAL A 294 10.56 -1.37 11.25
CA VAL A 294 11.97 -1.31 10.84
C VAL A 294 12.71 -2.51 11.41
N ILE A 295 13.31 -3.31 10.53
CA ILE A 295 14.02 -4.54 10.85
C ILE A 295 15.50 -4.32 10.57
N HIS A 296 16.30 -4.22 11.63
CA HIS A 296 17.76 -4.14 11.51
C HIS A 296 18.34 -5.52 11.25
N MET A 297 18.87 -5.71 10.04
CA MET A 297 19.49 -6.94 9.57
C MET A 297 21.01 -6.84 9.74
N VAL A 298 21.61 -7.90 10.27
CA VAL A 298 23.07 -8.03 10.43
C VAL A 298 23.56 -9.20 9.58
N GLN A 299 24.81 -9.14 9.13
CA GLN A 299 25.41 -10.22 8.35
C GLN A 299 25.36 -11.54 9.13
N GLY A 300 25.07 -12.62 8.40
CA GLY A 300 25.24 -13.97 8.93
C GLY A 300 24.98 -15.02 7.88
N HIS A 301 25.04 -16.28 8.30
CA HIS A 301 24.99 -17.42 7.40
C HIS A 301 23.62 -18.10 7.48
N THR A 302 22.98 -18.28 6.33
CA THR A 302 21.77 -19.08 6.19
C THR A 302 22.14 -20.50 5.77
N GLU A 303 21.26 -21.47 6.04
CA GLU A 303 21.44 -22.84 5.55
C GLU A 303 21.50 -22.86 4.03
N LYS A 304 20.61 -22.11 3.38
CA LYS A 304 20.53 -21.99 1.92
C LYS A 304 20.29 -20.57 1.45
N ASN A 305 20.57 -20.33 0.16
CA ASN A 305 20.37 -19.05 -0.50
C ASN A 305 19.04 -19.04 -1.28
N ILE A 306 18.08 -18.24 -0.83
CA ILE A 306 16.74 -18.13 -1.45
C ILE A 306 16.78 -17.62 -2.90
N LYS A 307 17.87 -16.95 -3.32
CA LYS A 307 18.07 -16.52 -4.72
C LYS A 307 18.55 -17.65 -5.62
N ARG A 308 19.00 -18.77 -5.04
CA ARG A 308 19.52 -19.96 -5.72
C ARG A 308 19.01 -21.23 -5.04
N PRO A 309 17.68 -21.43 -4.95
CA PRO A 309 17.12 -22.65 -4.40
C PRO A 309 17.53 -23.85 -5.28
N ASP A 310 17.75 -25.01 -4.67
CA ASP A 310 17.85 -26.25 -5.44
C ASP A 310 16.47 -26.71 -5.94
N ARG A 311 16.43 -27.84 -6.65
CA ARG A 311 15.19 -28.35 -7.24
C ARG A 311 14.13 -28.67 -6.17
N ASP A 312 14.53 -29.28 -5.06
CA ASP A 312 13.60 -29.68 -4.00
C ASP A 312 13.07 -28.47 -3.24
N ASP A 313 13.94 -27.47 -3.03
CA ASP A 313 13.57 -26.18 -2.49
C ASP A 313 12.55 -25.45 -3.39
N TYR A 314 12.80 -25.43 -4.70
CA TYR A 314 11.90 -24.79 -5.66
C TYR A 314 10.53 -25.45 -5.64
N LEU A 315 10.46 -26.79 -5.68
CA LEU A 315 9.21 -27.54 -5.60
C LEU A 315 8.48 -27.29 -4.27
N SER A 316 9.21 -27.20 -3.17
CA SER A 316 8.64 -26.91 -1.84
C SER A 316 8.07 -25.50 -1.75
N LEU A 317 8.79 -24.50 -2.27
CA LEU A 317 8.36 -23.11 -2.34
C LEU A 317 7.13 -22.95 -3.22
N GLU A 318 7.14 -23.57 -4.41
CA GLU A 318 6.04 -23.55 -5.35
C GLU A 318 4.79 -24.21 -4.77
N LYS A 319 4.93 -25.40 -4.17
CA LYS A 319 3.83 -26.11 -3.51
C LYS A 319 3.21 -25.26 -2.41
N LEU A 320 4.01 -24.72 -1.50
CA LEU A 320 3.52 -23.89 -0.40
C LEU A 320 2.81 -22.63 -0.90
N ARG A 321 3.35 -22.01 -1.95
CA ARG A 321 2.75 -20.83 -2.59
C ARG A 321 1.37 -21.13 -3.19
N LYS A 322 1.21 -22.29 -3.83
CA LYS A 322 -0.09 -22.75 -4.35
C LYS A 322 -1.06 -23.06 -3.22
N GLN A 323 -0.59 -23.75 -2.16
CA GLN A 323 -1.39 -24.02 -0.97
C GLN A 323 -1.91 -22.73 -0.31
N LEU A 324 -1.08 -21.68 -0.22
CA LEU A 324 -1.50 -20.36 0.28
C LEU A 324 -2.65 -19.76 -0.53
N LEU A 325 -2.59 -19.86 -1.87
CA LEU A 325 -3.67 -19.37 -2.74
C LEU A 325 -4.94 -20.19 -2.57
N VAL A 326 -4.85 -21.53 -2.59
CA VAL A 326 -6.03 -22.40 -2.44
C VAL A 326 -6.65 -22.23 -1.06
N TRP A 327 -5.84 -22.13 -0.01
CA TRP A 327 -6.28 -21.81 1.35
C TRP A 327 -7.06 -20.49 1.38
N LYS A 328 -6.53 -19.43 0.77
CA LYS A 328 -7.22 -18.13 0.67
C LYS A 328 -8.60 -18.28 0.04
N ILE A 329 -8.71 -19.03 -1.06
CA ILE A 329 -9.98 -19.28 -1.76
C ILE A 329 -10.97 -20.06 -0.89
N GLN A 330 -10.53 -21.16 -0.28
CA GLN A 330 -11.33 -21.98 0.64
C GLN A 330 -11.86 -21.18 1.83
N ASN A 331 -11.14 -20.12 2.21
CA ASN A 331 -11.45 -19.29 3.37
C ASN A 331 -12.02 -17.91 2.98
N THR A 332 -12.42 -17.69 1.73
CA THR A 332 -12.87 -16.35 1.25
C THR A 332 -13.97 -15.72 2.13
N GLU A 333 -14.89 -16.54 2.66
CA GLU A 333 -15.98 -16.08 3.54
C GLU A 333 -15.57 -15.92 5.01
N ASN A 334 -14.40 -16.43 5.41
CA ASN A 334 -13.95 -16.39 6.79
C ASN A 334 -13.42 -15.01 7.11
N ASN A 335 -14.23 -14.20 7.79
CA ASN A 335 -13.75 -12.96 8.40
C ASN A 335 -13.30 -13.29 9.84
N PRO A 336 -12.03 -13.07 10.19
CA PRO A 336 -11.57 -13.31 11.55
C PRO A 336 -12.26 -12.35 12.52
N ASP A 337 -12.67 -12.89 13.67
CA ASP A 337 -13.40 -12.18 14.70
C ASP A 337 -12.66 -10.92 15.17
N SER A 338 -13.42 -9.89 15.53
CA SER A 338 -12.85 -8.71 16.18
C SER A 338 -12.17 -9.09 17.49
N ILE A 339 -10.99 -8.52 17.75
CA ILE A 339 -10.24 -8.76 18.98
C ILE A 339 -10.13 -7.48 19.80
N ASN A 340 -10.03 -7.61 21.12
CA ASN A 340 -9.53 -6.53 21.96
C ASN A 340 -8.04 -6.77 22.21
N SER A 341 -7.21 -6.11 21.41
CA SER A 341 -5.75 -6.26 21.47
C SER A 341 -5.11 -5.58 22.69
N GLY A 342 -5.84 -4.66 23.36
CA GLY A 342 -5.30 -3.76 24.38
C GLY A 342 -4.40 -2.64 23.83
N LEU A 343 -4.15 -2.63 22.51
CA LEU A 343 -3.44 -1.55 21.83
C LEU A 343 -4.34 -0.32 21.72
N LYS A 344 -3.73 0.86 21.58
CA LYS A 344 -4.45 2.13 21.43
C LYS A 344 -3.92 2.92 20.25
N ALA A 345 -4.81 3.75 19.69
CA ALA A 345 -4.49 4.73 18.66
C ALA A 345 -3.67 4.10 17.52
N ARG A 346 -2.48 4.65 17.26
CA ARG A 346 -1.68 4.29 16.10
C ARG A 346 -1.06 2.90 16.17
N ASP A 347 -0.91 2.32 17.34
CA ASP A 347 -0.43 0.94 17.46
C ASP A 347 -1.55 -0.05 17.18
N GLN A 348 -2.77 0.24 17.65
CA GLN A 348 -3.96 -0.52 17.31
C GLN A 348 -4.17 -0.54 15.80
N GLU A 349 -4.10 0.63 15.18
CA GLU A 349 -4.26 0.80 13.74
C GLU A 349 -3.24 0.00 12.91
N LEU A 350 -2.04 -0.29 13.41
CA LEU A 350 -0.99 -0.95 12.62
C LEU A 350 -0.89 -2.46 12.89
N TRP A 351 -1.30 -2.90 14.08
CA TRP A 351 -0.98 -4.23 14.59
C TRP A 351 -2.20 -5.06 15.00
N GLU A 352 -3.36 -4.46 15.21
CA GLU A 352 -4.56 -5.23 15.61
C GLU A 352 -4.94 -6.25 14.54
N ASP A 353 -4.89 -5.86 13.26
CA ASP A 353 -5.17 -6.75 12.15
C ASP A 353 -4.15 -7.88 12.00
N TYR A 354 -2.87 -7.60 12.28
CA TYR A 354 -1.82 -8.63 12.34
C TYR A 354 -2.11 -9.64 13.47
N LEU A 355 -2.49 -9.18 14.66
CA LEU A 355 -2.84 -10.08 15.77
C LEU A 355 -4.12 -10.87 15.48
N ARG A 356 -5.10 -10.23 14.84
CA ARG A 356 -6.38 -10.85 14.49
C ARG A 356 -6.20 -12.03 13.54
N ILE A 357 -5.36 -11.90 12.51
CA ILE A 357 -5.08 -13.02 11.60
C ILE A 357 -4.24 -14.12 12.27
N MET A 358 -3.49 -13.83 13.33
CA MET A 358 -2.68 -14.84 14.04
C MET A 358 -3.43 -15.52 15.20
N MET A 359 -4.60 -14.99 15.58
CA MET A 359 -5.43 -15.52 16.66
C MET A 359 -5.85 -16.97 16.41
N GLY A 360 -5.93 -17.75 17.49
CA GLY A 360 -6.35 -19.15 17.50
C GLY A 360 -5.26 -20.12 17.03
N THR A 361 -4.09 -19.61 16.64
CA THR A 361 -2.96 -20.43 16.18
C THR A 361 -1.95 -20.62 17.30
N LYS A 362 -1.09 -21.65 17.19
CA LYS A 362 0.03 -21.84 18.13
C LYS A 362 1.04 -20.70 18.14
N TYR A 363 1.02 -19.83 17.13
CA TYR A 363 1.90 -18.68 17.00
C TYR A 363 1.35 -17.42 17.68
N GLU A 364 0.08 -17.41 18.13
CA GLU A 364 -0.60 -16.23 18.69
C GLU A 364 0.20 -15.57 19.82
N LYS A 365 0.73 -16.35 20.76
CA LYS A 365 1.48 -15.81 21.91
C LYS A 365 2.74 -15.08 21.45
N VAL A 366 3.50 -15.70 20.54
CA VAL A 366 4.74 -15.10 20.03
C VAL A 366 4.43 -13.87 19.18
N SER A 367 3.33 -13.88 18.41
CA SER A 367 2.86 -12.70 17.69
C SER A 367 2.54 -11.52 18.61
N LYS A 368 1.95 -11.76 19.79
CA LYS A 368 1.73 -10.70 20.81
C LYS A 368 3.06 -10.15 21.35
N GLU A 369 4.04 -11.01 21.58
CA GLU A 369 5.39 -10.61 22.03
C GLU A 369 6.12 -9.79 20.97
N VAL A 370 6.01 -10.17 19.69
CA VAL A 370 6.55 -9.41 18.54
C VAL A 370 5.91 -8.02 18.47
N VAL A 371 4.58 -7.92 18.51
CA VAL A 371 3.89 -6.62 18.48
C VAL A 371 4.33 -5.74 19.65
N LYS A 372 4.39 -6.30 20.86
CA LYS A 372 4.87 -5.59 22.05
C LYS A 372 6.28 -5.02 21.81
N PHE A 373 7.22 -5.82 21.30
CA PHE A 373 8.59 -5.40 21.00
C PHE A 373 8.65 -4.21 20.02
N TYR A 374 7.82 -4.18 18.98
CA TYR A 374 7.81 -3.06 18.02
C TYR A 374 7.12 -1.80 18.56
N THR A 375 6.05 -1.97 19.35
CA THR A 375 5.36 -0.83 20.00
C THR A 375 6.24 -0.18 21.08
N GLU A 376 6.98 -0.96 21.87
CA GLU A 376 7.92 -0.47 22.87
C GLU A 376 9.06 0.33 22.24
N GLN A 377 9.73 -0.22 21.21
CA GLN A 377 10.77 0.52 20.47
C GLN A 377 10.27 1.84 19.89
N ARG A 378 9.02 1.86 19.41
CA ARG A 378 8.40 3.09 18.90
C ARG A 378 8.20 4.10 20.02
N HIS A 379 7.66 3.67 21.16
CA HIS A 379 7.44 4.53 22.31
C HIS A 379 8.77 5.07 22.86
N GLU A 380 9.80 4.24 22.98
CA GLU A 380 11.16 4.68 23.36
C GLU A 380 11.71 5.76 22.43
N LYS A 381 11.52 5.62 21.10
CA LYS A 381 11.93 6.66 20.13
C LYS A 381 11.17 7.98 20.34
N ILE A 382 9.90 7.92 20.75
CA ILE A 382 9.10 9.12 21.05
C ILE A 382 9.58 9.75 22.36
N TRP A 383 9.74 8.95 23.41
CA TRP A 383 10.13 9.40 24.75
C TRP A 383 11.54 9.98 24.79
N ASN A 384 12.46 9.44 24.00
CA ASN A 384 13.84 9.93 23.89
C ASN A 384 14.02 11.01 22.82
N SER A 385 12.94 11.46 22.17
CA SER A 385 13.05 12.48 21.12
C SER A 385 13.44 13.85 21.68
N LEU A 386 14.13 14.66 20.88
CA LEU A 386 14.37 16.07 21.21
C LEU A 386 13.08 16.84 21.54
N GLU A 387 11.97 16.50 20.87
CA GLU A 387 10.64 17.06 21.17
C GLU A 387 10.22 16.74 22.62
N ALA A 388 10.41 15.49 23.07
CA ALA A 388 10.08 15.06 24.43
C ALA A 388 11.00 15.69 25.48
N ARG A 389 12.30 15.80 25.21
CA ARG A 389 13.25 16.49 26.08
C ARG A 389 12.92 17.97 26.25
N ILE A 390 12.56 18.67 25.17
CA ILE A 390 12.10 20.06 25.27
C ILE A 390 10.76 20.13 26.03
N PHE A 391 9.84 19.17 25.82
CA PHE A 391 8.58 19.15 26.57
C PHE A 391 8.81 18.94 28.08
N LYS A 392 9.79 18.11 28.48
CA LYS A 392 10.19 17.96 29.88
C LYS A 392 10.61 19.30 30.49
N LEU A 393 11.44 20.06 29.80
CA LEU A 393 11.81 21.42 30.22
C LEU A 393 10.60 22.36 30.32
N VAL A 394 9.61 22.21 29.42
CA VAL A 394 8.36 22.99 29.49
C VAL A 394 7.62 22.68 30.79
N VAL A 395 7.49 21.40 31.17
CA VAL A 395 6.82 20.97 32.40
C VAL A 395 7.58 21.48 33.64
N GLU A 396 8.91 21.35 33.66
CA GLU A 396 9.76 21.78 34.80
C GLU A 396 9.76 23.31 35.02
N ASN A 397 9.51 24.09 33.96
CA ASN A 397 9.43 25.55 34.02
C ASN A 397 7.98 26.08 34.05
N LEU A 398 6.99 25.19 34.09
CA LEU A 398 5.58 25.58 34.07
C LEU A 398 5.16 26.14 35.43
N LYS A 399 4.57 27.33 35.45
CA LYS A 399 3.98 27.94 36.66
C LYS A 399 2.58 28.41 36.34
N ASP A 400 1.56 27.84 36.99
CA ASP A 400 0.15 28.14 36.73
C ASP A 400 -0.22 28.04 35.24
N CYS A 401 0.26 26.99 34.56
CA CYS A 401 0.13 26.81 33.09
C CYS A 401 0.79 27.91 32.24
N VAL A 402 1.70 28.71 32.80
CA VAL A 402 2.41 29.79 32.10
C VAL A 402 3.91 29.53 32.09
N ILE A 403 4.54 29.82 30.95
CA ILE A 403 6.00 29.81 30.83
C ILE A 403 6.51 31.12 30.22
N VAL A 404 7.62 31.64 30.73
CA VAL A 404 8.30 32.80 30.15
C VAL A 404 9.28 32.31 29.08
N SER A 405 9.17 32.85 27.86
CA SER A 405 9.92 32.35 26.69
C SER A 405 11.44 32.41 26.88
N GLU A 406 11.95 33.44 27.57
CA GLU A 406 13.39 33.61 27.77
C GLU A 406 13.92 32.70 28.89
N GLU A 407 13.12 32.41 29.91
CA GLU A 407 13.48 31.47 30.98
C GLU A 407 13.62 30.05 30.42
N LEU A 408 12.66 29.61 29.60
CA LEU A 408 12.77 28.32 28.91
C LEU A 408 13.98 28.26 27.97
N TRP A 409 14.25 29.34 27.22
CA TRP A 409 15.42 29.40 26.34
C TRP A 409 16.72 29.25 27.13
N GLN A 410 16.85 29.96 28.26
CA GLN A 410 18.00 29.87 29.15
C GLN A 410 18.16 28.47 29.74
N SER A 411 17.07 27.89 30.25
CA SER A 411 17.03 26.52 30.79
C SER A 411 17.52 25.51 29.74
N MET A 412 17.02 25.60 28.51
CA MET A 412 17.43 24.76 27.39
C MET A 412 18.92 24.91 27.04
N THR A 413 19.43 26.15 27.00
CA THR A 413 20.84 26.42 26.62
C THR A 413 21.84 26.23 27.75
N SER A 414 21.39 25.96 28.98
CA SER A 414 22.27 25.76 30.14
C SER A 414 23.03 24.43 30.11
N GLY A 415 22.59 23.47 29.29
CA GLY A 415 23.27 22.20 29.07
C GLY A 415 22.93 21.08 30.06
N GLN A 416 21.95 21.27 30.96
CA GLN A 416 21.60 20.25 31.97
C GLN A 416 20.80 19.07 31.42
N ASP A 417 19.73 19.30 30.64
CA ASP A 417 18.86 18.23 30.12
C ASP A 417 19.01 17.98 28.61
N ILE A 418 19.61 18.91 27.90
CA ILE A 418 19.89 18.83 26.46
C ILE A 418 21.34 19.23 26.28
N SER A 419 22.15 18.37 25.65
CA SER A 419 23.56 18.62 25.36
C SER A 419 23.72 19.30 24.00
N GLY A 420 24.61 20.29 23.91
CA GLY A 420 24.72 21.11 22.71
C GLY A 420 25.49 22.40 22.90
N ASP A 421 25.82 23.03 21.78
CA ASP A 421 26.58 24.27 21.73
C ASP A 421 25.70 25.44 21.27
N LEU A 422 25.81 26.56 21.97
CA LEU A 422 25.18 27.81 21.57
C LEU A 422 26.13 28.64 20.71
N ASP A 423 25.84 28.75 19.40
CA ASP A 423 26.50 29.70 18.51
C ASP A 423 25.56 30.88 18.21
N LYS A 424 25.91 32.05 18.75
CA LYS A 424 25.14 33.31 18.69
C LYS A 424 23.71 33.16 19.22
N ALA A 425 22.79 32.77 18.34
CA ALA A 425 21.35 32.67 18.61
C ALA A 425 20.76 31.30 18.23
N THR A 426 21.62 30.34 17.86
CA THR A 426 21.23 28.99 17.47
C THR A 426 21.93 27.98 18.35
N TYR A 427 21.14 27.12 18.98
CA TYR A 427 21.62 26.01 19.78
C TYR A 427 21.70 24.76 18.91
N THR A 428 22.86 24.12 18.83
CA THR A 428 23.05 22.87 18.08
C THR A 428 23.14 21.71 19.06
N GLU A 429 22.12 20.86 19.04
CA GLU A 429 22.04 19.71 19.94
C GLU A 429 22.97 18.58 19.47
N HIS A 430 23.74 17.99 20.39
CA HIS A 430 24.85 17.09 20.05
C HIS A 430 24.39 15.71 19.52
N GLU A 431 23.30 15.14 20.02
CA GLU A 431 22.88 13.77 19.63
C GLU A 431 22.29 13.72 18.22
N THR A 432 21.51 14.74 17.84
CA THR A 432 20.78 14.78 16.57
C THR A 432 21.37 15.77 15.58
N GLY A 433 22.30 16.64 16.00
CA GLY A 433 22.84 17.73 15.20
C GLY A 433 21.81 18.80 14.84
N LYS A 434 20.61 18.77 15.44
CA LYS A 434 19.53 19.69 15.09
C LYS A 434 19.80 21.08 15.64
N LYS A 435 19.59 22.06 14.75
CA LYS A 435 19.69 23.48 15.07
C LYS A 435 18.35 24.00 15.60
N ILE A 436 18.33 24.43 16.85
CA ILE A 436 17.20 25.05 17.51
C ILE A 436 17.47 26.56 17.62
N SER A 437 16.57 27.37 17.07
CA SER A 437 16.55 28.82 17.28
C SER A 437 15.38 29.20 18.20
N ARG A 438 15.37 30.43 18.72
CA ARG A 438 14.20 30.97 19.43
C ARG A 438 12.90 30.87 18.60
N ASN A 439 13.01 31.06 17.28
CA ASN A 439 11.87 30.91 16.37
C ASN A 439 11.42 29.45 16.24
N THR A 440 12.37 28.51 16.19
CA THR A 440 12.07 27.07 16.16
C THR A 440 11.37 26.63 17.44
N LEU A 441 11.88 27.11 18.60
CA LEU A 441 11.28 26.83 19.90
C LEU A 441 9.88 27.45 20.00
N ALA A 442 9.70 28.71 19.62
CA ALA A 442 8.39 29.37 19.60
C ALA A 442 7.36 28.59 18.76
N LYS A 443 7.73 28.17 17.54
CA LYS A 443 6.86 27.33 16.70
C LYS A 443 6.51 26.00 17.36
N LEU A 444 7.48 25.37 18.04
CA LEU A 444 7.23 24.12 18.75
C LEU A 444 6.20 24.32 19.88
N LEU A 445 6.36 25.39 20.68
CA LEU A 445 5.43 25.73 21.75
C LEU A 445 4.01 25.99 21.21
N GLU A 446 3.90 26.79 20.15
CA GLU A 446 2.62 27.20 19.56
C GLU A 446 1.93 26.04 18.80
N GLU A 447 2.65 25.36 17.90
CA GLU A 447 2.04 24.39 16.98
C GLU A 447 1.96 22.96 17.54
N LYS A 448 2.93 22.52 18.35
CA LYS A 448 2.98 21.14 18.88
C LYS A 448 2.46 21.04 20.29
N PHE A 449 2.83 21.98 21.15
CA PHE A 449 2.39 21.99 22.55
C PHE A 449 1.13 22.84 22.78
N GLN A 450 0.60 23.47 21.71
CA GLN A 450 -0.62 24.26 21.72
C GLN A 450 -0.61 25.42 22.73
N GLY A 451 0.57 26.00 22.96
CA GLY A 451 0.74 27.19 23.79
C GLY A 451 0.22 28.44 23.10
N THR A 452 -0.59 29.23 23.80
CA THR A 452 -1.04 30.53 23.31
C THR A 452 -0.02 31.60 23.66
N LYS A 453 0.61 32.18 22.63
CA LYS A 453 1.58 33.27 22.79
C LYS A 453 0.90 34.54 23.30
N LYS A 454 1.44 35.13 24.36
CA LYS A 454 1.02 36.43 24.90
C LYS A 454 2.24 37.31 25.21
N PHE A 455 2.00 38.58 25.46
CA PHE A 455 3.04 39.55 25.79
C PHE A 455 2.60 40.47 26.92
N LYS A 456 3.55 40.83 27.77
CA LYS A 456 3.40 41.85 28.82
C LYS A 456 4.57 42.82 28.75
N TYR A 457 4.32 44.10 29.06
CA TYR A 457 5.38 45.09 29.20
C TYR A 457 5.74 45.19 30.67
N VAL A 458 7.02 45.02 30.98
CA VAL A 458 7.56 45.18 32.33
C VAL A 458 8.58 46.29 32.28
N GLU A 459 8.47 47.23 33.20
CA GLU A 459 9.44 48.31 33.32
C GLU A 459 10.71 47.76 33.96
N LYS A 460 11.83 47.89 33.25
CA LYS A 460 13.16 47.53 33.73
C LYS A 460 14.09 48.69 33.39
N ASP A 461 14.82 49.18 34.38
CA ASP A 461 15.72 50.34 34.23
C ASP A 461 15.06 51.58 33.63
N GLY A 462 13.78 51.84 34.00
CA GLY A 462 12.99 52.99 33.53
C GLY A 462 12.54 52.91 32.06
N LYS A 463 12.65 51.74 31.42
CA LYS A 463 12.18 51.51 30.04
C LYS A 463 11.20 50.33 29.99
N PRO A 464 10.16 50.40 29.14
CA PRO A 464 9.25 49.28 28.94
C PRO A 464 9.93 48.16 28.15
N HIS A 465 10.14 47.01 28.77
CA HIS A 465 10.63 45.80 28.13
C HIS A 465 9.47 44.84 27.81
N LYS A 466 9.40 44.37 26.56
CA LYS A 466 8.41 43.39 26.13
C LYS A 466 8.85 41.98 26.55
N ILE A 467 8.08 41.33 27.39
CA ILE A 467 8.27 39.92 27.80
C ILE A 467 7.25 39.06 27.06
N THR A 468 7.73 38.00 26.41
CA THR A 468 6.89 37.00 25.76
C THR A 468 6.68 35.81 26.69
N TYR A 469 5.44 35.37 26.85
CA TYR A 469 5.08 34.19 27.63
C TYR A 469 4.06 33.34 26.87
N TYR A 470 3.99 32.06 27.19
CA TYR A 470 3.01 31.12 26.62
C TYR A 470 2.10 30.60 27.71
N VAL A 471 0.80 30.53 27.42
CA VAL A 471 -0.22 29.98 28.29
C VAL A 471 -0.70 28.65 27.70
N PHE A 472 -0.74 27.61 28.51
CA PHE A 472 -1.13 26.26 28.10
C PHE A 472 -2.46 25.84 28.71
N ASP A 473 -3.17 24.96 28.02
CA ASP A 473 -4.33 24.26 28.56
C ASP A 473 -3.86 23.03 29.36
N GLN A 474 -4.35 22.88 30.59
CA GLN A 474 -3.94 21.79 31.48
C GLN A 474 -4.23 20.42 30.87
N THR A 475 -5.38 20.23 30.22
CA THR A 475 -5.75 18.96 29.60
C THR A 475 -4.83 18.62 28.43
N VAL A 476 -4.31 19.63 27.72
CA VAL A 476 -3.30 19.43 26.67
C VAL A 476 -1.97 18.99 27.28
N ILE A 477 -1.53 19.64 28.35
CA ILE A 477 -0.30 19.27 29.06
C ILE A 477 -0.40 17.83 29.60
N GLU A 478 -1.53 17.43 30.19
CA GLU A 478 -1.78 16.05 30.65
C GLU A 478 -1.69 15.02 29.53
N LYS A 479 -2.30 15.30 28.37
CA LYS A 479 -2.22 14.42 27.19
C LYS A 479 -0.79 14.32 26.67
N LEU A 480 -0.04 15.42 26.63
CA LEU A 480 1.34 15.44 26.15
C LEU A 480 2.30 14.77 27.14
N SER A 481 2.08 14.91 28.45
CA SER A 481 2.83 14.20 29.49
C SER A 481 2.66 12.68 29.37
N SER A 482 1.44 12.20 29.13
CA SER A 482 1.20 10.78 28.85
C SER A 482 1.90 10.32 27.56
N LYS A 483 1.84 11.13 26.49
CA LYS A 483 2.48 10.82 25.20
C LYS A 483 4.01 10.75 25.30
N TYR A 484 4.64 11.70 26.00
CA TYR A 484 6.09 11.83 26.10
C TYR A 484 6.68 11.13 27.33
N ASN A 485 5.85 10.48 28.15
CA ASN A 485 6.23 9.83 29.40
C ASN A 485 6.97 10.79 30.37
N VAL A 486 6.42 11.99 30.54
CA VAL A 486 6.96 13.02 31.44
C VAL A 486 6.05 13.12 32.67
N THR A 487 6.62 12.82 33.84
CA THR A 487 5.93 12.97 35.14
C THR A 487 5.77 14.44 35.48
N MET A 488 4.56 14.86 35.85
CA MET A 488 4.34 16.20 36.40
C MET A 488 4.60 16.19 37.92
N GLY A 489 5.22 17.27 38.43
CA GLY A 489 5.27 17.49 39.88
C GLY A 489 3.85 17.65 40.43
N LEU A 490 3.52 16.90 41.49
CA LEU A 490 2.20 16.94 42.13
C LEU A 490 1.86 18.29 42.80
N ASP A 491 2.84 19.19 42.92
CA ASP A 491 2.70 20.49 43.59
C ASP A 491 2.45 21.67 42.61
N ASP A 492 2.46 21.43 41.30
CA ASP A 492 2.45 22.51 40.28
C ASP A 492 1.05 22.98 39.83
N PHE A 493 -0.02 22.47 40.45
CA PHE A 493 -1.39 22.88 40.13
C PHE A 493 -2.21 23.18 41.38
N PRO A 494 -2.75 24.42 41.53
CA PRO A 494 -3.79 24.65 42.50
C PRO A 494 -5.02 23.82 42.11
N SER A 495 -5.47 22.99 43.04
CA SER A 495 -6.69 22.21 42.89
C SER A 495 -7.90 23.15 42.79
N GLY A 496 -8.39 23.33 41.56
CA GLY A 496 -9.72 23.85 41.26
C GLY A 496 -9.78 25.31 40.82
N THR A 497 -10.39 25.55 39.65
CA THR A 497 -11.76 26.10 39.65
C THR A 497 -12.44 25.93 38.29
N SER A 498 -13.72 25.58 38.42
CA SER A 498 -14.84 25.65 37.49
C SER A 498 -14.83 26.84 36.51
N GLY A 499 -15.50 26.61 35.38
CA GLY A 499 -15.57 27.49 34.22
C GLY A 499 -15.84 28.97 34.50
N VAL A 500 -15.21 29.80 33.68
CA VAL A 500 -15.62 31.18 33.45
C VAL A 500 -16.27 31.24 32.08
N THR A 501 -17.59 31.14 32.09
CA THR A 501 -18.47 31.77 31.10
C THR A 501 -18.15 33.26 31.02
N GLY A 502 -18.11 33.80 29.82
CA GLY A 502 -17.64 35.17 29.58
C GLY A 502 -18.53 36.28 30.13
N GLN A 503 -17.97 37.49 30.11
CA GLN A 503 -18.64 38.73 29.73
C GLN A 503 -17.59 39.86 29.60
N GLU A 504 -17.75 40.61 28.50
CA GLU A 504 -17.15 41.89 28.07
C GLU A 504 -15.63 42.02 27.81
#